data_AF-A0A0F9J0Z4-F1
#
_entry.id   AF-A0A0F9J0Z4-F1
#
_cell.length_a   1.000
_cell.length_b   1.000
_cell.length_c   1.000
_cell.angle_alpha   90.00
_cell.angle_beta   90.00
_cell.angle_gamma   90.00
#
_symmetry.space_group_name_H-M   'P 1'
#
loop_
_entity.id
_entity.type
_entity.pdbx_description
1 polymer ?
#
loop_
_entity_poly.entity_id
_entity_poly.type
_entity_poly.pdbx_seq_one_letter_code
_entity_poly.pdbx_strand_id
1 'polypeptide(L)'
;LKTGAHFILRGGLTIGLSTQSGTVTFDDATGLMLEFENPTYDAGSGNVTRIDAANLYSISAEAAVTQATTVIFGDVVGSGDDRQGILGGIIQSAGPQWSMDFGTDISDLVSVSLYGMNFKGAGGGIILDDGNKTSVITCTFERCGEVDPGTTNNGAEILNCTWIDPTSSGSNYGLKWQNTTHNLKNLNFITSGTPTTQNMIHFTQTADYATSFDGIKFFGSYVPSTIRHGENTGTSADVTINAVAGSGSNPAAAEFNNTAGGTVTVNNTVTLKVTVKDKAGVVIQTAQTAIYDSSETQLMNEDTNASGVAEEQYNYVADENVSVRVRKGSTTDTPKYVPVNSPQVITDTGLDVTITMLEDVNNNS
;
A
#
# COMPACT_ATOMS: atom_id res chain seq x y z
N LEU A 1 49.74 -5.93 5.48
CA LEU A 1 49.53 -6.54 4.16
C LEU A 1 48.14 -7.18 4.17
N LYS A 2 47.17 -6.56 3.49
CA LYS A 2 45.83 -7.12 3.33
C LYS A 2 45.80 -7.73 1.92
N THR A 3 46.00 -9.03 1.85
CA THR A 3 45.73 -9.86 0.67
C THR A 3 44.29 -10.33 0.76
N GLY A 4 43.40 -9.72 -0.01
CA GLY A 4 42.05 -10.19 -0.27
C GLY A 4 41.79 -9.95 -1.75
N ALA A 5 41.34 -10.96 -2.47
CA ALA A 5 41.14 -10.90 -3.91
C ALA A 5 40.10 -9.82 -4.26
N HIS A 6 40.51 -8.84 -5.05
CA HIS A 6 39.58 -7.91 -5.70
C HIS A 6 38.99 -8.64 -6.92
N PHE A 7 37.67 -8.79 -6.97
CA PHE A 7 36.98 -9.18 -8.21
C PHE A 7 36.69 -7.90 -8.99
N ILE A 8 37.42 -7.68 -10.08
CA ILE A 8 37.17 -6.57 -11.00
C ILE A 8 36.36 -7.15 -12.17
N LEU A 9 35.08 -6.80 -12.24
CA LEU A 9 34.23 -7.14 -13.38
C LEU A 9 34.43 -6.06 -14.46
N ARG A 10 35.03 -6.43 -15.60
CA ARG A 10 35.29 -5.52 -16.74
C ARG A 10 34.39 -5.90 -17.92
N GLY A 11 33.62 -4.92 -18.40
CA GLY A 11 32.59 -5.11 -19.44
C GLY A 11 31.19 -5.04 -18.85
N GLY A 12 30.18 -4.77 -19.68
CA GLY A 12 28.78 -4.87 -19.26
C GLY A 12 28.55 -6.23 -18.59
N LEU A 13 27.92 -6.22 -17.42
CA LEU A 13 27.56 -7.45 -16.74
C LEU A 13 26.36 -8.06 -17.48
N THR A 14 26.64 -8.90 -18.46
CA THR A 14 25.60 -9.75 -19.06
C THR A 14 25.32 -10.91 -18.13
N ILE A 15 24.19 -10.85 -17.42
CA ILE A 15 23.70 -11.98 -16.62
C ILE A 15 22.97 -12.94 -17.58
N GLY A 16 23.67 -13.99 -18.03
CA GLY A 16 23.07 -15.15 -18.70
C GLY A 16 23.70 -15.58 -20.03
N LEU A 17 23.84 -16.90 -20.20
CA LEU A 17 24.01 -17.63 -21.46
C LEU A 17 22.98 -18.78 -21.44
N SER A 18 21.98 -18.73 -22.32
CA SER A 18 20.79 -19.61 -22.30
C SER A 18 21.03 -21.09 -22.67
N THR A 19 22.26 -21.52 -22.93
CA THR A 19 22.59 -22.95 -23.10
C THR A 19 23.09 -23.62 -21.83
N GLN A 20 23.22 -22.91 -20.71
CA GLN A 20 23.46 -23.54 -19.41
C GLN A 20 22.14 -23.70 -18.65
N SER A 21 21.86 -24.93 -18.22
CA SER A 21 20.78 -25.28 -17.28
C SER A 21 21.10 -24.83 -15.84
N GLY A 22 21.88 -23.76 -15.68
CA GLY A 22 22.41 -23.30 -14.41
C GLY A 22 22.11 -21.83 -14.18
N THR A 23 21.55 -21.51 -13.02
CA THR A 23 21.45 -20.15 -12.49
C THR A 23 22.86 -19.54 -12.39
N VAL A 24 23.07 -18.35 -12.95
CA VAL A 24 24.26 -17.56 -12.64
C VAL A 24 23.97 -16.81 -11.35
N THR A 25 24.29 -17.43 -10.23
CA THR A 25 24.17 -16.81 -8.91
C THR A 25 25.47 -16.09 -8.58
N PHE A 26 25.40 -14.78 -8.32
CA PHE A 26 26.44 -14.09 -7.55
C PHE A 26 26.17 -14.38 -6.08
N ASP A 27 26.68 -15.50 -5.60
CA ASP A 27 26.64 -15.85 -4.18
C ASP A 27 27.97 -15.42 -3.55
N ASP A 28 27.91 -14.44 -2.65
CA ASP A 28 29.00 -14.28 -1.71
C ASP A 28 28.74 -15.15 -0.48
N ALA A 29 29.25 -16.39 -0.54
CA ALA A 29 29.22 -17.34 0.56
C ALA A 29 29.93 -16.84 1.84
N THR A 30 30.59 -15.67 1.79
CA THR A 30 31.24 -15.03 2.93
C THR A 30 30.47 -13.83 3.51
N GLY A 31 29.38 -13.40 2.87
CA GLY A 31 28.54 -12.29 3.34
C GLY A 31 29.21 -10.91 3.25
N LEU A 32 30.21 -10.74 2.38
CA LEU A 32 30.81 -9.45 2.07
C LEU A 32 29.97 -8.72 1.01
N MET A 33 30.04 -7.39 1.01
CA MET A 33 29.36 -6.56 0.03
C MET A 33 30.09 -6.64 -1.30
N LEU A 34 29.36 -6.87 -2.41
CA LEU A 34 29.88 -6.58 -3.74
C LEU A 34 29.88 -5.07 -3.92
N GLU A 35 31.05 -4.45 -3.70
CA GLU A 35 31.25 -3.02 -3.90
C GLU A 35 31.92 -2.76 -5.25
N PHE A 36 31.26 -1.96 -6.10
CA PHE A 36 31.85 -1.49 -7.34
C PHE A 36 32.66 -0.22 -7.08
N GLU A 37 33.92 -0.35 -6.64
CA GLU A 37 34.81 0.81 -6.48
C GLU A 37 35.52 1.13 -7.82
N ASN A 38 35.32 2.34 -8.35
CA ASN A 38 36.13 2.97 -9.41
C ASN A 38 36.55 2.03 -10.57
N PRO A 39 35.63 1.61 -11.46
CA PRO A 39 35.98 0.73 -12.57
C PRO A 39 37.06 1.37 -13.44
N THR A 40 38.20 0.71 -13.54
CA THR A 40 39.27 1.06 -14.49
C THR A 40 39.18 0.11 -15.68
N TYR A 41 39.27 0.63 -16.90
CA TYR A 41 39.45 -0.19 -18.09
C TYR A 41 40.88 -0.03 -18.63
N ASP A 42 41.42 -1.11 -19.18
CA ASP A 42 42.73 -1.11 -19.83
C ASP A 42 42.55 -0.76 -21.30
N ALA A 43 43.12 0.37 -21.73
CA ALA A 43 43.02 0.87 -23.10
C ALA A 43 44.14 0.35 -24.02
N GLY A 44 44.87 -0.68 -23.59
CA GLY A 44 46.04 -1.19 -24.32
C GLY A 44 47.31 -0.35 -24.13
N SER A 45 47.26 0.71 -23.32
CA SER A 45 48.40 1.52 -22.90
C SER A 45 48.46 1.73 -21.39
N GLY A 46 47.78 0.87 -20.62
CA GLY A 46 47.63 0.96 -19.17
C GLY A 46 46.18 1.22 -18.74
N ASN A 47 45.93 1.03 -17.45
CA ASN A 47 44.65 1.34 -16.83
C ASN A 47 44.43 2.86 -16.88
N VAL A 48 43.38 3.29 -17.57
CA VAL A 48 43.01 4.71 -17.63
C VAL A 48 41.75 4.92 -16.80
N THR A 49 41.79 5.88 -15.87
CA THR A 49 40.61 6.39 -15.16
C THR A 49 39.80 7.24 -16.15
N ARG A 50 39.08 6.60 -17.08
CA ARG A 50 38.36 7.30 -18.15
C ARG A 50 36.90 6.87 -18.23
N ILE A 51 36.25 6.83 -17.07
CA ILE A 51 34.84 7.19 -16.99
C ILE A 51 34.83 8.55 -16.29
N ASP A 52 34.12 9.51 -16.86
CA ASP A 52 33.85 10.79 -16.20
C ASP A 52 33.05 10.48 -14.93
N ALA A 53 33.76 10.23 -13.84
CA ALA A 53 33.30 9.60 -12.60
C ALA A 53 32.33 10.49 -11.80
N ALA A 54 31.90 11.62 -12.39
CA ALA A 54 30.97 12.52 -11.74
C ALA A 54 29.55 11.94 -11.65
N ASN A 55 29.10 11.03 -12.54
CA ASN A 55 27.64 10.85 -12.70
C ASN A 55 27.01 9.47 -12.96
N LEU A 56 27.69 8.31 -13.11
CA LEU A 56 26.93 7.05 -13.27
C LEU A 56 27.63 5.79 -12.77
N TYR A 57 26.97 5.10 -11.83
CA TYR A 57 27.02 3.64 -11.70
C TYR A 57 25.75 3.11 -12.38
N SER A 58 25.88 2.19 -13.34
CA SER A 58 24.72 1.56 -13.99
C SER A 58 24.89 0.05 -14.00
N ILE A 59 23.80 -0.66 -13.74
CA ILE A 59 23.66 -2.09 -13.99
C ILE A 59 22.63 -2.19 -15.10
N SER A 60 23.04 -2.63 -16.29
CA SER A 60 22.14 -2.87 -17.41
C SER A 60 21.98 -4.38 -17.62
N ALA A 61 20.74 -4.81 -17.83
CA ALA A 61 20.43 -6.14 -18.32
C ALA A 61 20.01 -6.00 -19.79
N GLU A 62 20.82 -6.53 -20.70
CA GLU A 62 20.53 -6.54 -22.13
C GLU A 62 20.20 -7.97 -22.55
N ALA A 63 19.05 -8.15 -23.20
CA ALA A 63 18.62 -9.42 -23.76
C ALA A 63 19.02 -9.51 -25.24
N ALA A 64 19.31 -10.71 -25.73
CA ALA A 64 19.50 -10.94 -27.16
C ALA A 64 18.14 -11.09 -27.84
N VAL A 65 18.00 -10.60 -29.09
CA VAL A 65 16.78 -10.56 -29.95
C VAL A 65 16.01 -11.90 -30.11
N THR A 66 16.56 -12.99 -29.61
CA THR A 66 15.96 -14.34 -29.69
C THR A 66 15.85 -15.05 -28.34
N GLN A 67 16.16 -14.36 -27.24
CA GLN A 67 16.31 -14.98 -25.92
C GLN A 67 15.52 -14.20 -24.87
N ALA A 68 14.79 -14.96 -24.05
CA ALA A 68 14.11 -14.43 -22.88
C ALA A 68 15.11 -14.17 -21.76
N THR A 69 15.16 -12.92 -21.27
CA THR A 69 15.90 -12.58 -20.05
C THR A 69 14.91 -12.34 -18.90
N THR A 70 15.30 -12.77 -17.71
CA THR A 70 14.58 -12.49 -16.46
C THR A 70 15.58 -11.93 -15.45
N VAL A 71 15.21 -10.83 -14.79
CA VAL A 71 16.01 -10.20 -13.73
C VAL A 71 15.32 -10.42 -12.40
N ILE A 72 16.02 -10.99 -11.42
CA ILE A 72 15.48 -11.27 -10.09
C ILE A 72 16.44 -10.74 -9.02
N PHE A 73 15.90 -9.98 -8.08
CA PHE A 73 16.57 -9.59 -6.84
C PHE A 73 15.76 -10.14 -5.65
N GLY A 74 16.40 -10.96 -4.81
CA GLY A 74 15.75 -11.66 -3.71
C GLY A 74 15.03 -12.95 -4.13
N ASP A 75 14.16 -13.45 -3.25
CA ASP A 75 13.33 -14.64 -3.44
C ASP A 75 11.93 -14.42 -2.82
N VAL A 76 10.96 -15.27 -3.12
CA VAL A 76 9.58 -15.12 -2.65
C VAL A 76 9.04 -16.41 -2.04
N VAL A 77 8.31 -16.29 -0.94
CA VAL A 77 7.58 -17.39 -0.29
C VAL A 77 6.10 -17.07 -0.19
N GLY A 78 5.26 -18.11 -0.03
CA GLY A 78 3.81 -17.97 0.03
C GLY A 78 3.14 -17.98 -1.35
N SER A 79 1.88 -17.59 -1.41
CA SER A 79 1.07 -17.61 -2.64
C SER A 79 0.02 -16.49 -2.62
N GLY A 80 -0.46 -16.07 -3.81
CA GLY A 80 -1.49 -15.04 -3.92
C GLY A 80 -1.01 -13.67 -3.40
N ASP A 81 -1.89 -12.93 -2.74
CA ASP A 81 -1.60 -11.59 -2.21
C ASP A 81 -0.78 -11.64 -0.90
N ASP A 82 -0.69 -12.82 -0.27
CA ASP A 82 0.05 -13.06 0.98
C ASP A 82 1.55 -13.34 0.75
N ARG A 83 2.00 -13.35 -0.51
CA ARG A 83 3.41 -13.58 -0.86
C ARG A 83 4.34 -12.62 -0.12
N GLN A 84 5.46 -13.14 0.39
CA GLN A 84 6.48 -12.36 1.08
C GLN A 84 7.81 -12.47 0.35
N GLY A 85 8.39 -11.32 0.02
CA GLY A 85 9.76 -11.23 -0.46
C GLY A 85 10.74 -11.48 0.68
N ILE A 86 11.74 -12.32 0.43
CA ILE A 86 12.80 -12.70 1.36
C ILE A 86 14.15 -12.60 0.65
N LEU A 87 15.24 -12.61 1.43
CA LEU A 87 16.62 -12.63 0.90
C LEU A 87 16.93 -11.45 -0.05
N GLY A 88 16.16 -10.36 0.03
CA GLY A 88 16.46 -9.13 -0.67
C GLY A 88 17.66 -8.38 -0.07
N GLY A 89 18.16 -7.40 -0.80
CA GLY A 89 19.29 -6.56 -0.42
C GLY A 89 18.92 -5.08 -0.31
N ILE A 90 19.93 -4.25 -0.13
CA ILE A 90 19.80 -2.78 -0.12
C ILE A 90 20.37 -2.25 -1.43
N ILE A 91 19.63 -1.38 -2.12
CA ILE A 91 20.15 -0.58 -3.23
C ILE A 91 20.11 0.89 -2.79
N GLN A 92 21.29 1.50 -2.75
CA GLN A 92 21.47 2.87 -2.32
C GLN A 92 22.69 3.48 -3.00
N SER A 93 22.74 4.81 -3.05
CA SER A 93 23.91 5.57 -3.46
C SER A 93 24.32 6.53 -2.35
N ALA A 94 25.62 6.76 -2.20
CA ALA A 94 26.15 7.81 -1.32
C ALA A 94 26.02 9.21 -1.96
N GLY A 95 25.77 9.27 -3.27
CA GLY A 95 25.59 10.50 -4.05
C GLY A 95 24.21 11.13 -3.86
N PRO A 96 24.02 12.38 -4.33
CA PRO A 96 22.89 13.20 -3.93
C PRO A 96 21.53 12.63 -4.35
N GLN A 97 21.41 11.94 -5.49
CA GLN A 97 20.18 11.29 -5.97
C GLN A 97 20.56 10.21 -7.01
N TRP A 98 19.77 9.14 -7.09
CA TRP A 98 19.86 8.15 -8.17
C TRP A 98 18.46 7.78 -8.66
N SER A 99 18.37 7.15 -9.83
CA SER A 99 17.12 6.65 -10.41
C SER A 99 17.28 5.21 -10.86
N MET A 100 16.16 4.51 -10.99
CA MET A 100 16.10 3.15 -11.51
C MET A 100 15.09 3.10 -12.65
N ASP A 101 15.47 2.46 -13.74
CA ASP A 101 14.59 2.27 -14.87
C ASP A 101 14.51 0.79 -15.23
N PHE A 102 13.36 0.21 -14.95
CA PHE A 102 12.94 -1.12 -15.37
C PHE A 102 11.81 -1.04 -16.38
N GLY A 103 11.47 0.13 -16.93
CA GLY A 103 10.55 0.19 -18.06
C GLY A 103 11.14 -0.62 -19.21
N THR A 104 10.56 -1.78 -19.50
CA THR A 104 11.07 -2.68 -20.54
C THR A 104 10.36 -2.35 -21.85
N ASP A 105 10.79 -1.24 -22.42
CA ASP A 105 10.64 -1.01 -23.87
C ASP A 105 11.43 -2.05 -24.70
N ILE A 106 12.15 -2.96 -24.03
CA ILE A 106 12.91 -4.08 -24.57
C ILE A 106 12.01 -5.31 -24.70
N SER A 107 11.73 -5.71 -25.95
CA SER A 107 10.88 -6.88 -26.29
C SER A 107 11.34 -8.22 -25.69
N ASP A 108 12.60 -8.30 -25.31
CA ASP A 108 13.28 -9.54 -24.96
C ASP A 108 13.50 -9.70 -23.43
N LEU A 109 13.12 -8.68 -22.64
CA LEU A 109 13.05 -8.78 -21.19
C LEU A 109 11.66 -9.31 -20.81
N VAL A 110 11.63 -10.53 -20.28
CA VAL A 110 10.39 -11.26 -19.99
C VAL A 110 9.83 -10.91 -18.62
N SER A 111 10.70 -10.73 -17.62
CA SER A 111 10.24 -10.33 -16.30
C SER A 111 11.32 -9.64 -15.46
N VAL A 112 10.86 -8.77 -14.58
CA VAL A 112 11.64 -8.14 -13.51
C VAL A 112 10.99 -8.45 -12.18
N SER A 113 11.74 -9.02 -11.25
CA SER A 113 11.24 -9.45 -9.94
C SER A 113 12.07 -8.85 -8.83
N LEU A 114 11.43 -8.04 -7.98
CA LEU A 114 12.06 -7.34 -6.87
C LEU A 114 11.42 -7.82 -5.57
N TYR A 115 12.15 -8.61 -4.78
CA TYR A 115 11.63 -9.26 -3.60
C TYR A 115 12.46 -8.92 -2.36
N GLY A 116 11.81 -8.39 -1.32
CA GLY A 116 12.47 -8.07 -0.05
C GLY A 116 13.50 -6.93 -0.13
N MET A 117 13.51 -6.17 -1.24
CA MET A 117 14.52 -5.14 -1.49
C MET A 117 14.27 -3.87 -0.69
N ASN A 118 15.34 -3.20 -0.24
CA ASN A 118 15.28 -1.86 0.34
C ASN A 118 15.96 -0.85 -0.58
N PHE A 119 15.15 0.01 -1.19
CA PHE A 119 15.60 1.11 -2.03
C PHE A 119 15.72 2.37 -1.18
N LYS A 120 16.92 2.97 -1.15
CA LYS A 120 17.17 4.19 -0.37
C LYS A 120 17.68 5.33 -1.22
N GLY A 121 17.02 6.48 -1.12
CA GLY A 121 17.51 7.71 -1.75
C GLY A 121 17.40 7.73 -3.27
N ALA A 122 16.52 6.91 -3.86
CA ALA A 122 16.25 6.91 -5.31
C ALA A 122 15.44 8.16 -5.71
N GLY A 123 15.96 9.35 -5.41
CA GLY A 123 15.23 10.61 -5.55
C GLY A 123 14.86 10.98 -6.99
N GLY A 124 15.49 10.34 -7.98
CA GLY A 124 15.10 10.45 -9.39
C GLY A 124 13.90 9.58 -9.78
N GLY A 125 13.38 8.78 -8.84
CA GLY A 125 12.26 7.87 -9.06
C GLY A 125 12.68 6.47 -9.51
N ILE A 126 11.68 5.60 -9.60
CA ILE A 126 11.82 4.21 -10.06
C ILE A 126 10.73 3.97 -11.08
N ILE A 127 11.12 3.66 -12.32
CA ILE A 127 10.18 3.32 -13.38
C ILE A 127 10.10 1.80 -13.47
N LEU A 128 8.89 1.25 -13.40
CA LEU A 128 8.60 -0.17 -13.57
C LEU A 128 7.89 -0.39 -14.91
N ASP A 129 7.98 -1.62 -15.38
CA ASP A 129 7.42 -1.98 -16.68
C ASP A 129 5.91 -2.18 -16.70
N ASP A 130 5.34 -2.10 -17.91
CA ASP A 130 3.99 -2.53 -18.21
C ASP A 130 3.86 -4.06 -18.46
N GLY A 131 2.63 -4.54 -18.63
CA GLY A 131 2.33 -5.87 -19.17
C GLY A 131 2.49 -7.11 -18.26
N ASN A 132 2.31 -7.02 -16.93
CA ASN A 132 2.51 -8.10 -15.94
C ASN A 132 3.96 -8.64 -15.86
N LYS A 133 4.92 -7.93 -16.44
CA LYS A 133 6.32 -8.37 -16.44
C LYS A 133 7.04 -8.08 -15.13
N THR A 134 6.55 -7.09 -14.37
CA THR A 134 7.19 -6.65 -13.13
C THR A 134 6.40 -7.10 -11.89
N SER A 135 7.09 -7.75 -10.95
CA SER A 135 6.54 -8.10 -9.63
C SER A 135 7.44 -7.54 -8.53
N VAL A 136 6.85 -6.75 -7.63
CA VAL A 136 7.53 -6.06 -6.54
C VAL A 136 6.86 -6.46 -5.23
N ILE A 137 7.54 -7.24 -4.39
CA ILE A 137 6.94 -7.86 -3.20
C ILE A 137 7.80 -7.62 -1.97
N THR A 138 7.19 -7.10 -0.90
CA THR A 138 7.86 -6.84 0.39
C THR A 138 9.06 -5.90 0.24
N CYS A 139 8.98 -4.93 -0.66
CA CYS A 139 10.02 -3.93 -0.85
C CYS A 139 9.77 -2.69 0.02
N THR A 140 10.86 -2.02 0.41
CA THR A 140 10.80 -0.73 1.11
C THR A 140 11.43 0.35 0.24
N PHE A 141 10.73 1.47 0.10
CA PHE A 141 11.15 2.67 -0.63
C PHE A 141 11.34 3.81 0.37
N GLU A 142 12.57 3.96 0.87
CA GLU A 142 12.92 4.98 1.87
C GLU A 142 13.53 6.18 1.16
N ARG A 143 12.90 7.36 1.30
CA ARG A 143 13.38 8.60 0.70
C ARG A 143 13.63 8.48 -0.80
N CYS A 144 12.76 7.75 -1.48
CA CYS A 144 12.77 7.62 -2.93
C CYS A 144 11.84 8.66 -3.55
N GLY A 145 12.08 9.00 -4.82
CA GLY A 145 11.12 9.72 -5.64
C GLY A 145 9.96 8.81 -6.02
N GLU A 146 9.16 9.26 -6.99
CA GLU A 146 7.99 8.54 -7.44
C GLU A 146 8.36 7.15 -8.01
N VAL A 147 7.65 6.12 -7.53
CA VAL A 147 7.62 4.81 -8.17
C VAL A 147 6.49 4.81 -9.19
N ASP A 148 6.83 4.61 -10.46
CA ASP A 148 5.88 4.51 -11.57
C ASP A 148 5.65 3.02 -11.89
N PRO A 149 4.44 2.47 -11.66
CA PRO A 149 4.13 1.07 -11.95
C PRO A 149 3.96 0.77 -13.46
N GLY A 150 4.16 1.74 -14.35
CA GLY A 150 4.03 1.59 -15.80
C GLY A 150 2.66 2.03 -16.35
N THR A 151 2.57 2.20 -17.68
CA THR A 151 1.43 2.85 -18.33
C THR A 151 0.42 1.86 -18.94
N THR A 152 -0.68 1.60 -18.21
CA THR A 152 -1.97 1.04 -18.68
C THR A 152 -1.98 -0.35 -19.33
N ASN A 153 -2.97 -1.17 -18.93
CA ASN A 153 -3.18 -2.58 -19.32
C ASN A 153 -2.16 -3.56 -18.71
N ASN A 154 -2.21 -3.68 -17.39
CA ASN A 154 -1.40 -4.57 -16.54
C ASN A 154 -0.02 -4.02 -16.15
N GLY A 155 0.07 -2.83 -15.54
CA GLY A 155 1.30 -2.39 -14.87
C GLY A 155 1.79 -3.38 -13.80
N ALA A 156 2.93 -3.06 -13.20
CA ALA A 156 3.59 -3.88 -12.20
C ALA A 156 2.64 -4.35 -11.07
N GLU A 157 2.81 -5.59 -10.65
CA GLU A 157 2.26 -6.06 -9.38
C GLU A 157 3.11 -5.51 -8.23
N ILE A 158 2.47 -4.88 -7.26
CA ILE A 158 3.14 -4.35 -6.08
C ILE A 158 2.37 -4.78 -4.82
N LEU A 159 2.99 -5.62 -4.02
CA LEU A 159 2.37 -6.27 -2.85
C LEU A 159 3.23 -6.11 -1.61
N ASN A 160 2.59 -5.85 -0.46
CA ASN A 160 3.25 -5.87 0.85
C ASN A 160 4.42 -4.86 0.96
N CYS A 161 4.42 -3.81 0.13
CA CYS A 161 5.49 -2.83 0.04
C CYS A 161 5.27 -1.64 0.98
N THR A 162 6.35 -0.94 1.32
CA THR A 162 6.33 0.22 2.22
C THR A 162 7.04 1.41 1.60
N TRP A 163 6.40 2.58 1.59
CA TRP A 163 7.02 3.87 1.26
C TRP A 163 7.23 4.66 2.55
N ILE A 164 8.42 5.24 2.69
CA ILE A 164 8.80 6.03 3.85
C ILE A 164 9.37 7.35 3.35
N ASP A 165 8.69 8.44 3.71
CA ASP A 165 9.13 9.81 3.44
C ASP A 165 9.60 10.05 2.00
N PRO A 166 8.71 9.93 1.00
CA PRO A 166 9.08 10.18 -0.39
C PRO A 166 9.77 11.54 -0.55
N THR A 167 10.83 11.56 -1.34
CA THR A 167 11.59 12.78 -1.64
C THR A 167 12.13 12.75 -3.06
N SER A 168 11.92 13.82 -3.80
CA SER A 168 12.47 14.01 -5.14
C SER A 168 13.03 15.43 -5.29
N SER A 169 13.65 15.73 -6.43
CA SER A 169 14.05 17.11 -6.78
C SER A 169 12.86 17.98 -7.23
N GLY A 170 11.70 17.39 -7.47
CA GLY A 170 10.46 18.08 -7.83
C GLY A 170 9.41 17.92 -6.73
N SER A 171 8.27 17.32 -7.09
CA SER A 171 7.23 16.97 -6.13
C SER A 171 7.56 15.67 -5.42
N ASN A 172 7.40 15.67 -4.09
CA ASN A 172 7.68 14.52 -3.23
C ASN A 172 6.54 13.49 -3.30
N TYR A 173 6.42 12.81 -4.44
CA TYR A 173 5.47 11.73 -4.68
C TYR A 173 6.07 10.36 -4.31
N GLY A 174 5.27 9.49 -3.69
CA GLY A 174 5.67 8.11 -3.35
C GLY A 174 5.37 7.12 -4.46
N LEU A 175 4.09 6.88 -4.72
CA LEU A 175 3.62 5.93 -5.73
C LEU A 175 2.69 6.61 -6.73
N LYS A 176 2.98 6.47 -8.01
CA LYS A 176 2.10 6.88 -9.08
C LYS A 176 0.94 5.88 -9.21
N TRP A 177 -0.29 6.37 -9.16
CA TRP A 177 -1.49 5.55 -9.21
C TRP A 177 -2.29 5.86 -10.46
N GLN A 178 -1.98 5.13 -11.54
CA GLN A 178 -2.41 5.47 -12.89
C GLN A 178 -3.55 4.63 -13.45
N ASN A 179 -4.03 3.60 -12.76
CA ASN A 179 -5.01 2.69 -13.36
C ASN A 179 -5.76 1.84 -12.31
N THR A 180 -6.89 1.30 -12.73
CA THR A 180 -7.72 0.29 -12.05
C THR A 180 -7.21 -1.15 -12.22
N THR A 181 -6.29 -1.39 -13.16
CA THR A 181 -5.84 -2.76 -13.50
C THR A 181 -4.51 -3.16 -12.83
N HIS A 182 -3.88 -2.29 -12.04
CA HIS A 182 -2.63 -2.66 -11.36
C HIS A 182 -2.96 -3.47 -10.11
N ASN A 183 -2.20 -4.53 -9.84
CA ASN A 183 -2.34 -5.29 -8.60
C ASN A 183 -1.55 -4.59 -7.48
N LEU A 184 -2.15 -3.56 -6.89
CA LEU A 184 -1.55 -2.73 -5.83
C LEU A 184 -2.26 -3.02 -4.50
N LYS A 185 -1.64 -3.79 -3.61
CA LYS A 185 -2.28 -4.23 -2.36
C LYS A 185 -1.32 -4.30 -1.18
N ASN A 186 -1.89 -4.20 0.03
CA ASN A 186 -1.15 -4.32 1.29
C ASN A 186 0.02 -3.32 1.36
N LEU A 187 -0.21 -2.08 0.92
CA LEU A 187 0.82 -1.05 0.84
C LEU A 187 0.79 -0.17 2.08
N ASN A 188 1.97 0.09 2.64
CA ASN A 188 2.12 1.00 3.78
C ASN A 188 2.80 2.30 3.34
N PHE A 189 2.23 3.43 3.75
CA PHE A 189 2.78 4.76 3.50
C PHE A 189 3.06 5.44 4.84
N ILE A 190 4.32 5.73 5.11
CA ILE A 190 4.79 6.24 6.40
C ILE A 190 5.41 7.62 6.19
N THR A 191 4.95 8.60 6.96
CA THR A 191 5.62 9.91 7.05
C THR A 191 6.20 10.15 8.44
N SER A 192 7.42 10.65 8.49
CA SER A 192 8.04 11.22 9.70
C SER A 192 7.76 12.71 9.86
N GLY A 193 7.08 13.34 8.90
CA GLY A 193 6.92 14.79 8.84
C GLY A 193 8.00 15.51 8.00
N THR A 194 9.00 14.77 7.49
CA THR A 194 10.12 15.33 6.71
C THR A 194 10.35 14.52 5.43
N PRO A 195 10.39 15.12 4.22
CA PRO A 195 10.30 16.57 3.95
C PRO A 195 8.94 17.17 4.32
N THR A 196 8.89 18.48 4.51
CA THR A 196 7.67 19.16 5.01
C THR A 196 6.52 19.15 4.02
N THR A 197 6.79 18.84 2.74
CA THR A 197 5.77 18.64 1.70
C THR A 197 5.90 17.23 1.14
N GLN A 198 4.85 16.40 1.19
CA GLN A 198 4.83 15.01 0.71
C GLN A 198 3.43 14.63 0.24
N ASN A 199 3.38 13.81 -0.81
CA ASN A 199 2.15 13.18 -1.29
C ASN A 199 2.43 11.69 -1.50
N MET A 200 1.84 10.83 -0.68
CA MET A 200 2.16 9.40 -0.71
C MET A 200 1.73 8.72 -2.01
N ILE A 201 0.55 9.10 -2.51
CA ILE A 201 -0.02 8.61 -3.75
C ILE A 201 -0.21 9.77 -4.74
N HIS A 202 0.08 9.54 -6.02
CA HIS A 202 -0.11 10.52 -7.08
C HIS A 202 -1.07 9.99 -8.15
N PHE A 203 -2.28 10.54 -8.19
CA PHE A 203 -3.29 10.23 -9.18
C PHE A 203 -3.10 11.16 -10.39
N THR A 204 -2.89 10.56 -11.56
CA THR A 204 -2.48 11.29 -12.78
C THR A 204 -3.44 11.13 -13.96
N GLN A 205 -4.45 10.26 -13.85
CA GLN A 205 -5.37 10.01 -14.95
C GLN A 205 -6.22 11.25 -15.24
N THR A 206 -6.48 11.52 -16.52
CA THR A 206 -7.26 12.68 -16.97
C THR A 206 -8.75 12.40 -17.14
N ALA A 207 -9.18 11.14 -16.99
CA ALA A 207 -10.58 10.75 -17.00
C ALA A 207 -11.00 10.26 -15.61
N ASP A 208 -12.29 10.38 -15.30
CA ASP A 208 -12.85 9.87 -14.05
C ASP A 208 -12.63 8.37 -13.92
N TYR A 209 -12.30 7.91 -12.71
CA TYR A 209 -12.14 6.49 -12.44
C TYR A 209 -12.37 6.16 -10.98
N ALA A 210 -12.64 4.87 -10.75
CA ALA A 210 -12.73 4.31 -9.41
C ALA A 210 -11.59 3.32 -9.21
N THR A 211 -10.93 3.36 -8.06
CA THR A 211 -9.90 2.40 -7.68
C THR A 211 -10.23 1.75 -6.35
N SER A 212 -9.77 0.51 -6.17
CA SER A 212 -9.91 -0.23 -4.92
C SER A 212 -8.68 -0.01 -4.06
N PHE A 213 -8.86 0.29 -2.77
CA PHE A 213 -7.80 0.27 -1.78
C PHE A 213 -7.96 -1.01 -0.96
N ASP A 214 -7.12 -2.00 -1.25
CA ASP A 214 -7.07 -3.30 -0.59
C ASP A 214 -5.79 -3.38 0.25
N GLY A 215 -5.93 -3.13 1.55
CA GLY A 215 -4.81 -3.09 2.50
C GLY A 215 -3.91 -1.86 2.35
N ILE A 216 -4.45 -0.72 1.89
CA ILE A 216 -3.69 0.52 1.74
C ILE A 216 -3.72 1.33 3.03
N LYS A 217 -2.56 1.41 3.70
CA LYS A 217 -2.44 1.96 5.04
C LYS A 217 -1.51 3.16 5.09
N PHE A 218 -1.94 4.21 5.79
CA PHE A 218 -1.19 5.42 6.03
C PHE A 218 -0.86 5.56 7.51
N PHE A 219 0.39 5.91 7.81
CA PHE A 219 0.91 6.10 9.17
C PHE A 219 1.70 7.41 9.27
N GLY A 220 1.63 8.04 10.44
CA GLY A 220 2.35 9.27 10.75
C GLY A 220 1.43 10.47 10.90
N SER A 221 2.03 11.66 11.09
CA SER A 221 1.29 12.91 11.28
C SER A 221 1.08 13.60 9.94
N TYR A 222 0.01 13.21 9.24
CA TYR A 222 -0.44 13.89 8.04
C TYR A 222 -0.98 15.28 8.38
N VAL A 223 -0.72 16.23 7.47
CA VAL A 223 -1.13 17.62 7.58
C VAL A 223 -1.74 18.01 6.23
N PRO A 224 -3.08 18.18 6.12
CA PRO A 224 -3.78 18.34 4.85
C PRO A 224 -3.24 19.42 3.90
N SER A 225 -2.45 20.38 4.36
CA SER A 225 -1.84 21.42 3.52
C SER A 225 -0.47 21.05 2.95
N THR A 226 0.25 20.12 3.57
CA THR A 226 1.65 19.85 3.20
C THR A 226 2.01 18.37 3.16
N ILE A 227 1.46 17.52 4.01
CA ILE A 227 1.77 16.08 4.07
C ILE A 227 0.48 15.30 3.93
N ARG A 228 0.32 14.57 2.82
CA ARG A 228 -0.97 14.06 2.34
C ARG A 228 -0.91 12.59 1.99
N HIS A 229 -2.06 11.93 2.10
CA HIS A 229 -2.27 10.58 1.57
C HIS A 229 -2.10 10.56 0.05
N GLY A 230 -2.50 11.63 -0.63
CA GLY A 230 -2.20 11.77 -2.03
C GLY A 230 -2.66 13.06 -2.67
N GLU A 231 -2.37 13.15 -3.95
CA GLU A 231 -2.72 14.28 -4.79
C GLU A 231 -3.25 13.82 -6.13
N ASN A 232 -4.36 14.43 -6.56
CA ASN A 232 -4.91 14.31 -7.89
C ASN A 232 -4.50 15.49 -8.76
N THR A 233 -3.64 15.19 -9.73
CA THR A 233 -3.16 16.12 -10.77
C THR A 233 -3.86 15.86 -12.11
N GLY A 234 -4.76 14.87 -12.15
CA GLY A 234 -5.62 14.57 -13.29
C GLY A 234 -6.49 15.75 -13.68
N THR A 235 -6.34 16.23 -14.91
CA THR A 235 -7.09 17.41 -15.38
C THR A 235 -8.59 17.11 -15.42
N SER A 236 -9.35 17.73 -14.51
CA SER A 236 -10.80 17.54 -14.34
C SER A 236 -11.26 16.09 -14.10
N ALA A 237 -10.37 15.22 -13.61
CA ALA A 237 -10.71 13.83 -13.33
C ALA A 237 -11.18 13.67 -11.88
N ASP A 238 -12.35 13.06 -11.69
CA ASP A 238 -12.82 12.62 -10.38
C ASP A 238 -12.28 11.21 -10.06
N VAL A 239 -11.66 11.07 -8.88
CA VAL A 239 -11.14 9.80 -8.37
C VAL A 239 -12.05 9.31 -7.26
N THR A 240 -12.62 8.12 -7.43
CA THR A 240 -13.34 7.42 -6.35
C THR A 240 -12.46 6.32 -5.78
N ILE A 241 -12.09 6.44 -4.51
CA ILE A 241 -11.34 5.42 -3.76
C ILE A 241 -12.36 4.57 -3.00
N ASN A 242 -12.41 3.27 -3.27
CA ASN A 242 -13.24 2.32 -2.53
C ASN A 242 -12.34 1.47 -1.65
N ALA A 243 -12.37 1.71 -0.33
CA ALA A 243 -11.65 0.86 0.61
C ALA A 243 -12.34 -0.51 0.71
N VAL A 244 -11.56 -1.59 0.57
CA VAL A 244 -12.07 -2.96 0.70
C VAL A 244 -12.33 -3.23 2.17
N ALA A 245 -13.57 -3.59 2.49
CA ALA A 245 -13.97 -3.96 3.85
C ALA A 245 -13.10 -5.11 4.39
N GLY A 246 -12.62 -4.97 5.63
CA GLY A 246 -11.76 -5.95 6.30
C GLY A 246 -10.31 -6.02 5.80
N SER A 247 -9.91 -5.13 4.89
CA SER A 247 -8.51 -5.06 4.43
C SER A 247 -7.61 -4.22 5.35
N GLY A 248 -8.21 -3.51 6.31
CA GLY A 248 -7.53 -2.56 7.19
C GLY A 248 -7.11 -1.25 6.51
N SER A 249 -7.61 -0.97 5.30
CA SER A 249 -7.34 0.30 4.62
C SER A 249 -7.87 1.49 5.44
N ASN A 250 -7.11 2.57 5.52
CA ASN A 250 -7.46 3.76 6.31
C ASN A 250 -7.33 5.11 5.55
N PRO A 251 -7.75 5.22 4.28
CA PRO A 251 -7.71 6.51 3.58
C PRO A 251 -8.67 7.53 4.23
N ALA A 252 -8.18 8.75 4.47
CA ALA A 252 -9.01 9.88 4.89
C ALA A 252 -9.18 10.89 3.76
N ALA A 253 -10.43 11.19 3.39
CA ALA A 253 -10.75 12.11 2.28
C ALA A 253 -10.11 13.50 2.44
N ALA A 254 -10.07 14.03 3.66
CA ALA A 254 -9.50 15.34 3.97
C ALA A 254 -7.98 15.43 3.73
N GLU A 255 -7.30 14.30 3.56
CA GLU A 255 -5.85 14.21 3.37
C GLU A 255 -5.48 13.95 1.89
N PHE A 256 -6.46 14.06 1.00
CA PHE A 256 -6.24 14.13 -0.45
C PHE A 256 -6.43 15.56 -0.95
N ASN A 257 -5.58 15.96 -1.89
CA ASN A 257 -5.69 17.26 -2.55
C ASN A 257 -5.98 17.12 -4.05
N ASN A 258 -6.60 18.16 -4.61
CA ASN A 258 -6.87 18.26 -6.04
C ASN A 258 -6.25 19.55 -6.57
N THR A 259 -5.22 19.45 -7.41
CA THR A 259 -4.58 20.63 -8.02
C THR A 259 -5.10 20.94 -9.41
N ALA A 260 -5.77 19.99 -10.07
CA ALA A 260 -6.19 20.11 -11.46
C ALA A 260 -7.73 20.16 -11.67
N GLY A 261 -8.48 20.54 -10.63
CA GLY A 261 -9.91 20.86 -10.72
C GLY A 261 -10.89 19.68 -10.65
N GLY A 262 -10.41 18.45 -10.49
CA GLY A 262 -11.23 17.28 -10.14
C GLY A 262 -11.45 17.12 -8.63
N THR A 263 -12.01 15.99 -8.23
CA THR A 263 -12.22 15.62 -6.82
C THR A 263 -11.60 14.27 -6.47
N VAL A 264 -11.36 14.05 -5.16
CA VAL A 264 -11.09 12.72 -4.63
C VAL A 264 -12.19 12.42 -3.62
N THR A 265 -12.95 11.37 -3.90
CA THR A 265 -13.98 10.83 -3.00
C THR A 265 -13.47 9.54 -2.40
N VAL A 266 -13.56 9.41 -1.08
CA VAL A 266 -13.20 8.18 -0.37
C VAL A 266 -14.47 7.52 0.16
N ASN A 267 -14.75 6.32 -0.33
CA ASN A 267 -15.78 5.44 0.17
C ASN A 267 -15.12 4.41 1.10
N ASN A 268 -15.11 4.70 2.40
CA ASN A 268 -14.64 3.77 3.43
C ASN A 268 -15.81 3.28 4.29
N THR A 269 -16.85 2.78 3.63
CA THR A 269 -18.10 2.44 4.30
C THR A 269 -18.07 1.01 4.85
N VAL A 270 -18.33 0.86 6.15
CA VAL A 270 -18.54 -0.41 6.84
C VAL A 270 -19.95 -0.45 7.45
N THR A 271 -20.45 -1.64 7.73
CA THR A 271 -21.79 -1.80 8.33
C THR A 271 -21.70 -1.87 9.85
N LEU A 272 -22.53 -1.07 10.53
CA LEU A 272 -22.81 -1.22 11.95
C LEU A 272 -24.08 -2.05 12.07
N LYS A 273 -24.04 -3.15 12.82
CA LYS A 273 -25.12 -4.11 12.94
C LYS A 273 -25.26 -4.58 14.38
N VAL A 274 -26.48 -4.46 14.89
CA VAL A 274 -26.86 -4.92 16.22
C VAL A 274 -28.03 -5.86 16.09
N THR A 275 -27.85 -7.10 16.51
CA THR A 275 -28.92 -8.10 16.64
C THR A 275 -29.39 -8.15 18.08
N VAL A 276 -30.68 -7.90 18.34
CA VAL A 276 -31.25 -7.89 19.68
C VAL A 276 -32.09 -9.14 19.90
N LYS A 277 -31.79 -9.87 20.97
CA LYS A 277 -32.51 -11.10 21.37
C LYS A 277 -32.86 -11.05 22.85
N ASP A 278 -33.84 -11.85 23.26
CA ASP A 278 -34.10 -12.13 24.66
C ASP A 278 -33.24 -13.30 25.19
N LYS A 279 -33.39 -13.63 26.47
CA LYS A 279 -32.68 -14.74 27.12
C LYS A 279 -32.99 -16.11 26.51
N ALA A 280 -34.15 -16.29 25.86
CA ALA A 280 -34.52 -17.52 25.17
C ALA A 280 -33.98 -17.58 23.73
N GLY A 281 -33.32 -16.52 23.26
CA GLY A 281 -32.79 -16.40 21.90
C GLY A 281 -33.83 -15.93 20.88
N VAL A 282 -35.01 -15.50 21.33
CA VAL A 282 -36.05 -14.93 20.46
C VAL A 282 -35.65 -13.52 20.09
N VAL A 283 -35.77 -13.18 18.80
CA VAL A 283 -35.45 -11.84 18.30
C VAL A 283 -36.43 -10.80 18.83
N ILE A 284 -35.93 -9.64 19.21
CA ILE A 284 -36.74 -8.55 19.73
C ILE A 284 -36.90 -7.51 18.63
N GLN A 285 -38.13 -7.34 18.11
CA GLN A 285 -38.50 -6.30 17.15
C GLN A 285 -38.76 -4.96 17.85
N THR A 286 -38.54 -3.85 17.12
CA THR A 286 -38.73 -2.46 17.55
C THR A 286 -38.01 -2.11 18.85
N ALA A 287 -36.88 -2.76 19.12
CA ALA A 287 -35.95 -2.32 20.16
C ALA A 287 -35.18 -1.11 19.63
N GLN A 288 -35.24 0.00 20.36
CA GLN A 288 -34.56 1.23 19.99
C GLN A 288 -33.07 1.04 20.26
N THR A 289 -32.27 1.13 19.21
CA THR A 289 -30.87 0.75 19.22
C THR A 289 -30.03 1.90 18.71
N ALA A 290 -29.07 2.34 19.52
CA ALA A 290 -28.18 3.41 19.14
C ALA A 290 -26.72 3.05 19.46
N ILE A 291 -25.82 3.60 18.65
CA ILE A 291 -24.37 3.50 18.85
C ILE A 291 -23.84 4.92 19.05
N TYR A 292 -23.04 5.11 20.09
CA TYR A 292 -22.39 6.38 20.39
C TYR A 292 -20.88 6.22 20.44
N ASP A 293 -20.15 7.21 19.94
CA ASP A 293 -18.70 7.30 20.12
C ASP A 293 -18.33 7.63 21.59
N SER A 294 -17.02 7.73 21.85
CA SER A 294 -16.49 8.11 23.17
C SER A 294 -16.82 9.55 23.61
N SER A 295 -17.28 10.39 22.68
CA SER A 295 -17.71 11.79 22.90
C SER A 295 -19.23 11.95 22.97
N GLU A 296 -19.98 10.83 23.01
CA GLU A 296 -21.46 10.80 22.97
C GLU A 296 -22.08 11.34 21.66
N THR A 297 -21.30 11.37 20.58
CA THR A 297 -21.85 11.60 19.23
C THR A 297 -22.58 10.34 18.78
N GLN A 298 -23.81 10.51 18.29
CA GLN A 298 -24.60 9.41 17.75
C GLN A 298 -24.05 8.97 16.38
N LEU A 299 -23.70 7.69 16.26
CA LEU A 299 -23.24 7.06 15.02
C LEU A 299 -24.35 6.23 14.35
N MET A 300 -25.29 5.69 15.12
CA MET A 300 -26.46 4.95 14.65
C MET A 300 -27.63 5.20 15.62
N ASN A 301 -28.87 5.23 15.12
CA ASN A 301 -30.09 5.27 15.94
C ASN A 301 -31.27 4.69 15.16
N GLU A 302 -31.37 3.37 15.22
CA GLU A 302 -32.31 2.57 14.44
C GLU A 302 -33.13 1.67 15.36
N ASP A 303 -34.39 1.45 15.01
CA ASP A 303 -35.22 0.44 15.65
C ASP A 303 -34.97 -0.92 15.01
N THR A 304 -34.94 -2.00 15.81
CA THR A 304 -34.77 -3.34 15.23
C THR A 304 -35.95 -3.74 14.34
N ASN A 305 -35.66 -4.35 13.20
CA ASN A 305 -36.64 -4.90 12.27
C ASN A 305 -37.27 -6.22 12.78
N ALA A 306 -38.12 -6.87 11.97
CA ALA A 306 -38.78 -8.13 12.33
C ALA A 306 -37.83 -9.31 12.60
N SER A 307 -36.58 -9.22 12.15
CA SER A 307 -35.52 -10.19 12.45
C SER A 307 -34.68 -9.80 13.68
N GLY A 308 -35.07 -8.74 14.39
CA GLY A 308 -34.34 -8.20 15.54
C GLY A 308 -33.04 -7.49 15.18
N VAL A 309 -32.88 -7.03 13.94
CA VAL A 309 -31.65 -6.38 13.46
C VAL A 309 -31.87 -4.88 13.28
N ALA A 310 -30.96 -4.08 13.81
CA ALA A 310 -30.77 -2.66 13.52
C ALA A 310 -29.42 -2.49 12.82
N GLU A 311 -29.39 -1.78 11.68
CA GLU A 311 -28.18 -1.63 10.88
C GLU A 311 -28.09 -0.24 10.23
N GLU A 312 -26.85 0.27 10.09
CA GLU A 312 -26.55 1.57 9.49
C GLU A 312 -25.17 1.53 8.83
N GLN A 313 -24.96 2.36 7.80
CA GLN A 313 -23.66 2.48 7.15
C GLN A 313 -22.79 3.54 7.85
N TYR A 314 -21.52 3.21 8.10
CA TYR A 314 -20.58 4.08 8.81
C TYR A 314 -19.32 4.28 7.97
N ASN A 315 -18.86 5.53 7.85
CA ASN A 315 -17.59 5.83 7.18
C ASN A 315 -16.43 5.60 8.15
N TYR A 316 -15.83 4.43 8.07
CA TYR A 316 -14.68 4.02 8.86
C TYR A 316 -13.45 4.89 8.58
N VAL A 317 -12.70 5.22 9.63
CA VAL A 317 -11.43 5.98 9.53
C VAL A 317 -10.34 5.26 10.31
N ALA A 318 -10.64 4.83 11.53
CA ALA A 318 -9.79 4.02 12.38
C ALA A 318 -10.66 3.24 13.37
N ASP A 319 -10.07 2.25 14.05
CA ASP A 319 -10.72 1.54 15.14
C ASP A 319 -11.24 2.53 16.20
N GLU A 320 -12.52 2.42 16.53
CA GLU A 320 -13.19 3.36 17.42
C GLU A 320 -13.93 2.62 18.54
N ASN A 321 -13.64 2.97 19.80
CA ASN A 321 -14.39 2.48 20.94
C ASN A 321 -15.77 3.15 21.00
N VAL A 322 -16.83 2.35 21.11
CA VAL A 322 -18.22 2.81 21.09
C VAL A 322 -19.07 2.21 22.20
N SER A 323 -20.23 2.82 22.45
CA SER A 323 -21.26 2.37 23.38
C SER A 323 -22.51 1.98 22.59
N VAL A 324 -22.85 0.69 22.60
CA VAL A 324 -24.10 0.16 22.03
C VAL A 324 -25.19 0.22 23.10
N ARG A 325 -26.23 1.00 22.85
CA ARG A 325 -27.35 1.22 23.77
C ARG A 325 -28.63 0.67 23.17
N VAL A 326 -29.28 -0.21 23.91
CA VAL A 326 -30.54 -0.85 23.48
C VAL A 326 -31.60 -0.65 24.55
N ARG A 327 -32.79 -0.20 24.14
CA ARG A 327 -33.95 -0.08 25.03
C ARG A 327 -35.24 -0.52 24.34
N LYS A 328 -36.12 -1.15 25.10
CA LYS A 328 -37.50 -1.47 24.69
C LYS A 328 -38.39 -1.41 25.92
N GLY A 329 -39.13 -0.32 26.08
CA GLY A 329 -39.82 -0.03 27.33
C GLY A 329 -40.82 1.12 27.24
N SER A 330 -41.28 1.45 26.03
CA SER A 330 -42.37 2.41 25.86
C SER A 330 -43.66 1.87 26.48
N THR A 331 -44.65 2.73 26.73
CA THR A 331 -45.93 2.33 27.33
C THR A 331 -46.72 1.35 26.47
N THR A 332 -46.44 1.30 25.16
CA THR A 332 -47.06 0.39 24.20
C THR A 332 -46.29 -0.91 23.99
N ASP A 333 -45.05 -1.01 24.50
CA ASP A 333 -44.25 -2.23 24.38
C ASP A 333 -44.76 -3.31 25.34
N THR A 334 -44.98 -4.50 24.81
CA THR A 334 -45.23 -5.71 25.60
C THR A 334 -44.57 -6.89 24.91
N PRO A 335 -43.58 -7.55 25.55
CA PRO A 335 -42.99 -7.24 26.86
C PRO A 335 -42.02 -6.03 26.83
N LYS A 336 -41.78 -5.42 27.99
CA LYS A 336 -40.71 -4.43 28.23
C LYS A 336 -39.44 -5.14 28.73
N TYR A 337 -38.31 -4.50 28.49
CA TYR A 337 -36.98 -5.05 28.78
C TYR A 337 -36.11 -4.03 29.52
N VAL A 338 -35.21 -4.54 30.35
CA VAL A 338 -34.18 -3.74 31.02
C VAL A 338 -33.22 -3.18 29.96
N PRO A 339 -32.97 -1.86 29.91
CA PRO A 339 -32.03 -1.27 28.96
C PRO A 339 -30.61 -1.83 29.12
N VAL A 340 -29.91 -1.99 28.00
CA VAL A 340 -28.53 -2.47 27.96
C VAL A 340 -27.62 -1.38 27.41
N ASN A 341 -26.46 -1.20 28.03
CA ASN A 341 -25.34 -0.43 27.49
C ASN A 341 -24.11 -1.36 27.45
N SER A 342 -23.57 -1.59 26.26
CA SER A 342 -22.45 -2.50 26.03
C SER A 342 -21.31 -1.78 25.31
N PRO A 343 -20.10 -1.73 25.88
CA PRO A 343 -18.93 -1.20 25.19
C PRO A 343 -18.50 -2.16 24.07
N GLN A 344 -18.20 -1.62 22.89
CA GLN A 344 -17.76 -2.35 21.70
C GLN A 344 -16.66 -1.57 20.96
N VAL A 345 -16.12 -2.14 19.89
CA VAL A 345 -15.16 -1.49 19.00
C VAL A 345 -15.65 -1.66 17.57
N ILE A 346 -15.76 -0.56 16.82
CA ILE A 346 -15.93 -0.60 15.37
C ILE A 346 -14.55 -0.88 14.77
N THR A 347 -14.45 -1.86 13.87
CA THR A 347 -13.22 -2.15 13.13
C THR A 347 -13.40 -1.87 11.63
N ASP A 348 -12.35 -2.13 10.86
CA ASP A 348 -12.33 -2.12 9.39
C ASP A 348 -13.32 -3.10 8.72
N THR A 349 -13.89 -4.04 9.47
CA THR A 349 -15.00 -4.91 9.04
C THR A 349 -16.38 -4.38 9.42
N GLY A 350 -16.43 -3.29 10.19
CA GLY A 350 -17.64 -2.76 10.81
C GLY A 350 -17.84 -3.25 12.25
N LEU A 351 -19.11 -3.35 12.65
CA LEU A 351 -19.51 -3.88 13.95
C LEU A 351 -20.65 -4.87 13.71
N ASP A 352 -20.53 -6.12 14.15
CA ASP A 352 -21.64 -7.08 14.21
C ASP A 352 -21.72 -7.69 15.61
N VAL A 353 -22.70 -7.24 16.38
CA VAL A 353 -22.87 -7.65 17.78
C VAL A 353 -24.28 -8.18 18.05
N THR A 354 -24.37 -9.19 18.92
CA THR A 354 -25.64 -9.66 19.47
C THR A 354 -25.82 -9.17 20.91
N ILE A 355 -26.88 -8.40 21.16
CA ILE A 355 -27.27 -7.93 22.49
C ILE A 355 -28.42 -8.80 23.02
N THR A 356 -28.22 -9.35 24.22
CA THR A 356 -29.27 -10.07 24.94
C THR A 356 -29.92 -9.15 25.97
N MET A 357 -31.23 -8.92 25.85
CA MET A 357 -32.00 -8.16 26.83
C MET A 357 -32.75 -9.09 27.79
N LEU A 358 -32.93 -8.62 29.03
CA LEU A 358 -33.73 -9.30 30.05
C LEU A 358 -35.10 -8.62 30.15
N GLU A 359 -36.16 -9.42 30.15
CA GLU A 359 -37.52 -8.92 30.35
C GLU A 359 -37.65 -8.26 31.73
N ASP A 360 -38.26 -7.07 31.78
CA ASP A 360 -38.55 -6.35 33.02
C ASP A 360 -39.92 -6.75 33.57
N VAL A 361 -39.93 -7.82 34.35
CA VAL A 361 -41.15 -8.40 34.94
C VAL A 361 -41.92 -7.43 35.86
N ASN A 362 -41.27 -6.38 36.37
CA ASN A 362 -41.90 -5.43 37.30
C ASN A 362 -42.60 -4.28 36.59
N ASN A 363 -42.39 -4.11 35.29
CA ASN A 363 -42.89 -2.97 34.52
C ASN A 363 -43.81 -3.40 33.36
N ASN A 364 -44.18 -4.68 33.30
CA ASN A 364 -45.05 -5.26 32.26
C ASN A 364 -46.56 -5.19 32.58
N SER A 365 -46.97 -4.52 33.66
CA SER A 365 -48.39 -4.34 34.04
C SER A 365 -49.02 -3.06 33.51
#